data_AF-X1QIG1-F1
#
_entry.id   AF-X1QIG1-F1
#
_cell.length_a   1.000
_cell.length_b   1.000
_cell.length_c   1.000
_cell.angle_alpha   90.00
_cell.angle_beta   90.00
_cell.angle_gamma   90.00
#
_symmetry.space_group_name_H-M   'P 1'
#
loop_
_entity.id
_entity.type
_entity.pdbx_description
1 polymer ?
#
loop_
_entity_poly.entity_id
_entity_poly.type
_entity_poly.pdbx_seq_one_letter_code
_entity_poly.pdbx_strand_id
1 'polypeptide(L)' 'YRKGEYPKAERYYDRAITLPIFPKMSDEDIDDVIKAVYKVIRYYWR' A
#
# COMPACT_ATOMS: atom_id res chain seq x y z
N TYR A 1 -9.24 -21.02 12.11
CA TYR A 1 -9.64 -19.95 11.19
C TYR A 1 -10.30 -20.58 9.97
N ARG A 2 -11.54 -20.21 9.70
CA ARG A 2 -12.30 -20.54 8.49
C ARG A 2 -12.54 -19.24 7.73
N LYS A 3 -12.40 -19.28 6.42
CA LYS A 3 -12.68 -18.14 5.55
C LYS A 3 -14.12 -17.65 5.78
N GLY A 4 -14.30 -16.36 6.01
CA GLY A 4 -15.59 -15.73 6.33
C GLY A 4 -15.85 -15.53 7.82
N GLU A 5 -15.00 -16.02 8.74
CA GLU A 5 -15.14 -15.78 10.18
C GLU A 5 -14.86 -14.32 10.56
N TYR A 6 -14.06 -13.60 9.75
CA TYR A 6 -13.64 -12.23 10.03
C TYR A 6 -13.76 -11.34 8.80
N PRO A 7 -14.98 -11.11 8.28
CA PRO A 7 -15.20 -10.49 6.96
C PRO A 7 -14.62 -9.08 6.85
N LYS A 8 -14.56 -8.32 7.95
CA LYS A 8 -13.94 -6.98 7.96
C LYS A 8 -12.43 -7.04 7.86
N ALA A 9 -11.79 -7.98 8.58
CA ALA A 9 -10.36 -8.16 8.56
C ALA A 9 -9.91 -8.72 7.20
N GLU A 10 -10.61 -9.74 6.69
CA GLU A 10 -10.38 -10.32 5.36
C GLU A 10 -10.45 -9.25 4.26
N ARG A 11 -11.55 -8.48 4.22
CA ARG A 11 -11.72 -7.38 3.24
C ARG A 11 -10.66 -6.29 3.37
N TYR A 12 -10.07 -6.09 4.56
CA TYR A 12 -8.96 -5.16 4.73
C TYR A 12 -7.68 -5.75 4.14
N TYR A 13 -7.28 -6.94 4.57
CA TYR A 13 -6.05 -7.59 4.12
C TYR A 13 -6.03 -7.88 2.62
N ASP A 14 -7.17 -8.24 2.02
CA ASP A 14 -7.30 -8.46 0.57
C ASP A 14 -6.95 -7.21 -0.27
N ARG A 15 -7.01 -6.01 0.31
CA ARG A 15 -6.76 -4.73 -0.36
C ARG A 15 -5.58 -3.96 0.24
N ALA A 16 -4.94 -4.50 1.28
CA ALA A 16 -3.83 -3.85 1.96
C ALA A 16 -2.53 -4.10 1.19
N ILE A 17 -1.74 -3.05 1.01
CA ILE A 17 -0.40 -3.13 0.43
C ILE A 17 0.54 -2.40 1.38
N THR A 18 1.66 -3.01 1.72
CA THR A 18 2.69 -2.38 2.53
C THR A 18 3.62 -1.59 1.63
N LEU A 19 3.73 -0.28 1.88
CA LEU A 19 4.75 0.56 1.26
C LEU A 19 6.06 0.46 2.06
N PRO A 20 7.23 0.57 1.39
CA PRO A 20 8.51 0.61 2.09
C PRO A 20 8.61 1.93 2.84
N ILE A 21 8.35 1.88 4.16
CA ILE A 21 8.52 3.01 5.07
C ILE A 21 9.32 2.49 6.26
N PHE A 22 10.56 2.97 6.39
CA PHE A 22 11.45 2.57 7.48
C PHE A 22 12.29 3.75 7.99
N PRO A 23 12.72 3.77 9.27
CA PRO A 23 13.31 4.96 9.89
C PRO A 23 14.63 5.48 9.30
N LYS A 24 15.27 4.71 8.41
CA LYS A 24 16.56 5.07 7.79
C LYS A 24 16.42 5.67 6.39
N MET A 25 15.20 5.84 5.89
CA MET A 25 14.95 6.48 4.61
C MET A 25 15.35 7.96 4.67
N SER A 26 15.97 8.45 3.60
CA SER A 26 16.15 9.89 3.43
C SER A 26 14.84 10.56 2.98
N ASP A 27 14.81 11.89 3.02
CA ASP A 27 13.67 12.64 2.50
C ASP A 27 13.47 12.36 1.00
N GLU A 28 14.56 12.14 0.25
CA GLU A 28 14.51 11.75 -1.17
C GLU A 28 13.91 10.34 -1.37
N ASP A 29 14.27 9.38 -0.53
CA ASP A 29 13.69 8.02 -0.58
C ASP A 29 12.17 8.08 -0.37
N ILE A 30 11.69 8.93 0.56
CA ILE A 30 10.27 9.13 0.84
C ILE A 30 9.58 9.76 -0.38
N ASP A 31 10.18 10.81 -0.95
CA ASP A 31 9.66 11.51 -2.12
C ASP A 31 9.53 10.59 -3.33
N ASP A 32 10.48 9.69 -3.54
CA ASP A 32 10.45 8.73 -4.64
C ASP A 32 9.36 7.69 -4.46
N VAL A 33 9.11 7.21 -3.23
CA VAL A 33 7.97 6.34 -2.91
C VAL A 33 6.64 7.06 -3.21
N ILE A 34 6.51 8.33 -2.80
CA ILE A 34 5.31 9.14 -3.07
C ILE A 34 5.07 9.25 -4.58
N LYS A 35 6.09 9.64 -5.35
CA LYS A 35 6.00 9.78 -6.82
C LYS A 35 5.63 8.46 -7.50
N ALA A 36 6.23 7.36 -7.07
CA ALA A 36 5.96 6.03 -7.62
C ALA A 36 4.50 5.61 -7.39
N VAL A 37 3.97 5.81 -6.18
CA VAL A 37 2.57 5.51 -5.85
C VAL A 37 1.62 6.34 -6.70
N TYR A 38 1.82 7.66 -6.80
CA TYR A 38 0.98 8.51 -7.65
C TYR A 38 1.03 8.10 -9.13
N LYS A 39 2.20 7.72 -9.64
CA LYS A 39 2.36 7.24 -11.02
C LYS A 39 1.52 5.99 -11.27
N VAL A 40 1.60 4.99 -10.38
CA VAL A 40 0.87 3.72 -10.52
C VAL A 40 -0.64 3.94 -10.42
N ILE A 41 -1.09 4.69 -9.41
CA ILE A 41 -2.52 5.01 -9.24
C ILE A 41 -3.04 5.72 -10.50
N ARG A 42 -2.34 6.74 -10.99
CA ARG A 42 -2.77 7.49 -12.19
C ARG A 42 -2.80 6.63 -13.45
N TYR A 43 -1.89 5.67 -13.58
CA TYR A 43 -1.86 4.76 -14.73
C TYR A 43 -3.10 3.85 -14.77
N TYR A 44 -3.51 3.28 -13.63
CA TYR A 44 -4.65 2.36 -13.54
C TYR A 44 -6.00 3.01 -13.21
N TRP A 45 -6.03 4.32 -12.95
CA TRP A 45 -7.28 5.06 -12.71
C TRP A 45 -8.16 5.18 -13.96
N ARG A 46 -7.57 5.00 -15.14
CA ARG A 46 -8.21 5.13 -16.44
C ARG A 46 -8.86 3.83 -16.88
#